data_AF-A0A523ND55-F1
#
_entry.id   AF-A0A523ND55-F1
#
_cell.length_a   1.000
_cell.length_b   1.000
_cell.length_c   1.000
_cell.angle_alpha   90.00
_cell.angle_beta   90.00
_cell.angle_gamma   90.00
#
_symmetry.space_group_name_H-M   'P 1'
#
loop_
_entity.id
_entity.type
_entity.pdbx_description
1 polymer ?
#
loop_
_entity_poly.entity_id
_entity_poly.type
_entity_poly.pdbx_seq_one_letter_code
_entity_poly.pdbx_strand_id
1 'polypeptide(L)'
;MRQVRSIALAAALWVAGSATAQSTNIDFNNQRGVPTAGYAAAGLPGVWNALLGPEGIAESLVGLDGLSITATITQTGAAAIDGFDHPMMDGEVAALMEDRLLSFFPTINLDFEGLDNGL
;
A
#
# COMPACT_ATOMS: atom_id res chain seq x y z
N MET A 1 13.94 -11.90 -66.53
CA MET A 1 12.82 -12.30 -65.66
C MET A 1 13.34 -12.36 -64.23
N ARG A 2 12.97 -11.39 -63.37
CA ARG A 2 13.42 -11.28 -61.97
C ARG A 2 12.43 -12.04 -61.08
N GLN A 3 12.86 -13.08 -60.38
CA GLN A 3 12.07 -13.70 -59.32
C GLN A 3 12.21 -12.86 -58.05
N VAL A 4 11.14 -12.17 -57.67
CA VAL A 4 11.01 -11.48 -56.38
C VAL A 4 10.57 -12.53 -55.37
N ARG A 5 11.44 -12.88 -54.42
CA ARG A 5 11.10 -13.77 -53.30
C ARG A 5 10.52 -12.93 -52.16
N SER A 6 9.24 -13.09 -51.92
CA SER A 6 8.52 -12.44 -50.82
C SER A 6 9.01 -12.98 -49.47
N ILE A 7 9.50 -12.10 -48.61
CA ILE A 7 9.78 -12.40 -47.20
C ILE A 7 8.51 -12.07 -46.43
N ALA A 8 7.79 -13.07 -45.94
CA ALA A 8 6.69 -12.88 -45.01
C ALA A 8 7.27 -12.80 -43.59
N LEU A 9 7.35 -11.59 -43.02
CA LEU A 9 7.70 -11.37 -41.63
C LEU A 9 6.42 -11.44 -40.79
N ALA A 10 6.21 -12.54 -40.07
CA ALA A 10 5.12 -12.67 -39.12
C ALA A 10 5.48 -11.91 -37.83
N ALA A 11 4.86 -10.75 -37.61
CA ALA A 11 4.95 -10.02 -36.35
C ALA A 11 4.09 -10.75 -35.31
N ALA A 12 4.71 -11.47 -34.39
CA ALA A 12 4.06 -11.95 -33.18
C ALA A 12 3.77 -10.73 -32.29
N LEU A 13 2.53 -10.23 -32.30
CA LEU A 13 2.06 -9.30 -31.28
C LEU A 13 1.94 -10.08 -29.97
N TRP A 14 2.95 -9.95 -29.12
CA TRP A 14 2.81 -10.23 -27.71
C TRP A 14 1.89 -9.16 -27.12
N VAL A 15 0.63 -9.50 -26.88
CA VAL A 15 -0.21 -8.74 -25.95
C VAL A 15 0.32 -9.07 -24.55
N ALA A 16 1.35 -8.35 -24.10
CA ALA A 16 1.68 -8.35 -22.69
C ALA A 16 0.49 -7.67 -21.99
N GLY A 17 -0.28 -8.44 -21.23
CA GLY A 17 -1.27 -7.86 -20.32
C GLY A 17 -0.57 -6.88 -19.39
N SER A 18 -1.23 -5.77 -19.07
CA SER A 18 -0.74 -4.86 -18.04
C SER A 18 -0.78 -5.61 -16.72
N ALA A 19 0.37 -6.08 -16.22
CA ALA A 19 0.45 -6.58 -14.85
C ALA A 19 0.20 -5.39 -13.92
N THR A 20 -1.04 -5.26 -13.43
CA THR A 20 -1.39 -4.30 -12.38
C THR A 20 -1.05 -4.95 -11.05
N ALA A 21 0.10 -4.59 -10.48
CA ALA A 21 0.44 -5.03 -9.14
C ALA A 21 -0.65 -4.60 -8.15
N GLN A 22 -0.91 -5.43 -7.16
CA GLN A 22 -1.82 -5.09 -6.06
C GLN A 22 -1.32 -3.82 -5.35
N SER A 23 -2.25 -2.93 -5.03
CA SER A 23 -1.97 -1.70 -4.30
C SER A 23 -2.91 -1.59 -3.10
N THR A 24 -2.38 -1.09 -1.99
CA THR A 24 -3.14 -0.82 -0.76
C THR A 24 -2.50 0.36 -0.05
N ASN A 25 -3.31 1.14 0.69
CA ASN A 25 -2.83 2.24 1.50
C ASN A 25 -2.79 1.80 2.97
N ILE A 26 -1.73 2.18 3.68
CA ILE A 26 -1.50 1.84 5.09
C ILE A 26 -1.49 3.10 5.93
N ASP A 27 -2.26 3.09 7.01
CA ASP A 27 -2.33 4.14 8.00
C ASP A 27 -1.79 3.64 9.34
N PHE A 28 -0.92 4.42 9.95
CA PHE A 28 -0.10 3.98 11.08
C PHE A 28 -0.78 4.22 12.42
N ASN A 29 -1.99 3.64 12.57
CA ASN A 29 -3.04 3.88 13.57
C ASN A 29 -4.22 4.66 12.95
N ASN A 30 -5.05 5.33 13.76
CA ASN A 30 -6.09 6.26 13.32
C ASN A 30 -6.43 7.32 14.39
N GLN A 31 -5.51 7.59 15.33
CA GLN A 31 -5.78 8.42 16.50
C GLN A 31 -6.00 9.88 16.13
N ARG A 32 -5.37 10.37 15.04
CA ARG A 32 -5.54 11.71 14.48
C ARG A 32 -6.58 11.75 13.36
N GLY A 33 -7.25 10.63 13.12
CA GLY A 33 -8.19 10.44 12.02
C GLY A 33 -7.66 9.39 11.05
N VAL A 34 -8.39 9.16 9.98
CA VAL A 34 -7.95 8.34 8.86
C VAL A 34 -7.88 9.26 7.64
N PRO A 35 -6.81 9.20 6.82
CA PRO A 35 -6.77 9.98 5.61
C PRO A 35 -7.97 9.69 4.71
N THR A 36 -8.47 10.72 4.05
CA THR A 36 -9.63 10.57 3.18
C THR A 36 -9.28 9.75 1.95
N ALA A 37 -10.30 9.12 1.34
CA ALA A 37 -10.08 8.31 0.15
C ALA A 37 -9.47 9.10 -1.04
N GLY A 38 -9.65 10.43 -1.07
CA GLY A 38 -9.06 11.29 -2.10
C GLY A 38 -7.57 11.62 -1.85
N TYR A 39 -7.06 11.36 -0.64
CA TYR A 39 -5.67 11.59 -0.32
C TYR A 39 -4.80 10.46 -0.90
N ALA A 40 -3.98 10.80 -1.90
CA ALA A 40 -3.20 9.86 -2.69
C ALA A 40 -1.69 10.11 -2.54
N ALA A 41 -1.19 10.16 -1.29
CA ALA A 41 0.21 10.50 -0.99
C ALA A 41 1.23 9.64 -1.76
N ALA A 42 0.91 8.37 -2.04
CA ALA A 42 1.76 7.42 -2.75
C ALA A 42 1.22 7.00 -4.14
N GLY A 43 0.33 7.80 -4.74
CA GLY A 43 0.02 7.71 -6.17
C GLY A 43 -1.36 7.18 -6.54
N LEU A 44 -2.10 6.54 -5.62
CA LEU A 44 -3.49 6.14 -5.87
C LEU A 44 -4.43 6.49 -4.69
N PRO A 45 -5.59 7.11 -4.97
CA PRO A 45 -6.64 7.29 -3.98
C PRO A 45 -7.28 5.95 -3.61
N GLY A 46 -7.85 5.85 -2.41
CA GLY A 46 -8.55 4.66 -1.97
C GLY A 46 -8.64 4.54 -0.45
N VAL A 47 -9.14 3.39 -0.02
CA VAL A 47 -9.27 3.07 1.42
C VAL A 47 -7.90 2.92 2.07
N TRP A 48 -7.77 3.48 3.28
CA TRP A 48 -6.60 3.38 4.14
C TRP A 48 -6.81 2.29 5.20
N ASN A 49 -5.88 1.35 5.29
CA ASN A 49 -5.87 0.28 6.28
C ASN A 49 -5.14 0.75 7.53
N ALA A 50 -5.88 1.02 8.60
CA ALA A 50 -5.29 1.39 9.90
C ALA A 50 -4.70 0.17 10.60
N LEU A 51 -3.44 0.27 11.01
CA LEU A 51 -2.77 -0.72 11.86
C LEU A 51 -3.16 -0.50 13.32
N LEU A 52 -4.17 -1.23 13.79
CA LEU A 52 -4.75 -1.07 15.13
C LEU A 52 -4.45 -2.25 16.06
N GLY A 53 -4.02 -3.37 15.49
CA GLY A 53 -3.68 -4.58 16.21
C GLY A 53 -2.41 -4.41 17.04
N PRO A 54 -2.29 -5.16 18.16
CA PRO A 54 -1.06 -5.16 18.93
C PRO A 54 0.08 -5.81 18.13
N GLU A 55 1.32 -5.55 18.57
CA GLU A 55 2.52 -6.12 17.97
C GLU A 55 2.43 -7.64 17.79
N GLY A 56 2.89 -8.14 16.63
CA GLY A 56 2.94 -9.56 16.32
C GLY A 56 1.60 -10.22 15.97
N ILE A 57 0.51 -9.45 15.91
CA ILE A 57 -0.79 -9.93 15.44
C ILE A 57 -0.99 -9.54 13.98
N ALA A 58 -1.36 -10.53 13.17
CA ALA A 58 -1.68 -10.33 11.76
C ALA A 58 -3.07 -9.69 11.60
N GLU A 59 -3.15 -8.66 10.77
CA GLU A 59 -4.37 -7.95 10.40
C GLU A 59 -4.67 -8.17 8.91
N SER A 60 -5.93 -8.43 8.57
CA SER A 60 -6.37 -8.58 7.18
C SER A 60 -6.44 -7.22 6.49
N LEU A 61 -5.97 -7.17 5.24
CA LEU A 61 -5.99 -5.95 4.44
C LEU A 61 -7.21 -5.91 3.52
N VAL A 62 -7.56 -4.69 3.13
CA VAL A 62 -8.45 -4.39 2.01
C VAL A 62 -7.70 -3.68 0.89
N GLY A 63 -8.20 -3.81 -0.33
CA GLY A 63 -7.73 -3.06 -1.49
C GLY A 63 -8.17 -1.59 -1.46
N LEU A 64 -7.73 -0.81 -2.45
CA LEU A 64 -8.10 0.60 -2.61
C LEU A 64 -9.62 0.82 -2.75
N ASP A 65 -10.36 -0.19 -3.21
CA ASP A 65 -11.81 -0.22 -3.34
C ASP A 65 -12.54 -0.62 -2.04
N GLY A 66 -11.80 -0.97 -0.99
CA GLY A 66 -12.33 -1.43 0.30
C GLY A 66 -12.76 -2.90 0.31
N LEU A 67 -12.55 -3.65 -0.78
CA LEU A 67 -12.81 -5.08 -0.78
C LEU A 67 -11.68 -5.84 -0.09
N SER A 68 -12.03 -6.87 0.68
CA SER A 68 -11.05 -7.74 1.33
C SER A 68 -10.14 -8.41 0.31
N ILE A 69 -8.86 -8.47 0.65
CA ILE A 69 -7.84 -9.18 -0.12
C ILE A 69 -7.24 -10.30 0.72
N THR A 70 -6.52 -11.22 0.08
CA THR A 70 -5.85 -12.34 0.77
C THR A 70 -4.72 -11.86 1.68
N ALA A 71 -4.18 -10.66 1.42
CA ALA A 71 -3.00 -10.18 2.11
C ALA A 71 -3.25 -9.82 3.57
N THR A 72 -2.25 -10.07 4.40
CA THR A 72 -2.20 -9.64 5.79
C THR A 72 -0.96 -8.82 6.05
N ILE A 73 -1.02 -8.00 7.09
CA ILE A 73 0.12 -7.24 7.62
C ILE A 73 0.34 -7.60 9.08
N THR A 74 1.59 -7.75 9.48
CA THR A 74 2.01 -7.85 10.88
C THR A 74 3.03 -6.76 11.16
N GLN A 75 2.95 -6.11 12.32
CA GLN A 75 3.95 -5.14 12.77
C GLN A 75 4.79 -5.69 13.91
N THR A 76 6.09 -5.36 13.89
CA THR A 76 7.02 -5.59 15.00
C THR A 76 7.75 -4.30 15.38
N GLY A 77 8.07 -4.14 16.66
CA GLY A 77 8.76 -2.98 17.20
C GLY A 77 7.89 -1.73 17.42
N ALA A 78 6.58 -1.79 17.19
CA ALA A 78 5.64 -0.72 17.53
C ALA A 78 5.32 -0.74 19.02
N ALA A 79 5.43 0.41 19.70
CA ALA A 79 5.61 0.37 21.15
C ALA A 79 4.78 1.39 21.93
N ALA A 80 4.42 2.54 21.33
CA ALA A 80 3.48 3.48 21.92
C ALA A 80 2.85 4.40 20.88
N ILE A 81 1.75 5.06 21.29
CA ILE A 81 1.18 6.21 20.60
C ILE A 81 1.58 7.45 21.41
N ASP A 82 2.29 8.40 20.80
CA ASP A 82 2.62 9.68 21.48
C ASP A 82 1.34 10.50 21.73
N GLY A 83 1.37 11.44 22.67
CA GLY A 83 0.34 12.43 22.94
C GLY A 83 0.55 13.79 22.24
N PHE A 84 1.75 14.06 21.70
CA PHE A 84 2.16 15.39 21.24
C PHE A 84 1.79 15.69 19.77
N ASP A 85 1.34 16.93 19.51
CA ASP A 85 1.04 17.44 18.17
C ASP A 85 2.22 18.24 17.62
N HIS A 86 2.64 17.96 16.40
CA HIS A 86 3.52 18.87 15.69
C HIS A 86 2.71 20.04 15.15
N PRO A 87 3.06 21.29 15.54
CA PRO A 87 2.31 22.48 15.14
C PRO A 87 2.38 22.80 13.63
N MET A 88 3.11 22.00 12.85
CA MET A 88 3.32 22.15 11.41
C MET A 88 2.66 21.05 10.58
N MET A 89 1.94 20.12 11.20
CA MET A 89 1.15 19.10 10.50
C MET A 89 -0.33 19.38 10.73
N ASP A 90 -1.10 19.40 9.64
CA ASP A 90 -2.55 19.54 9.66
C ASP A 90 -3.21 18.66 8.57
N GLY A 91 -4.53 18.54 8.67
CA GLY A 91 -5.36 17.82 7.70
C GLY A 91 -4.91 16.38 7.46
N GLU A 92 -4.82 16.00 6.18
CA GLU A 92 -4.48 14.65 5.73
C GLU A 92 -3.06 14.21 6.11
N VAL A 93 -2.12 15.16 6.15
CA VAL A 93 -0.74 14.86 6.54
C VAL A 93 -0.69 14.54 8.04
N ALA A 94 -1.45 15.29 8.85
CA ALA A 94 -1.57 14.97 10.27
C ALA A 94 -2.29 13.63 10.48
N ALA A 95 -3.36 13.35 9.74
CA ALA A 95 -4.04 12.06 9.79
C ALA A 95 -3.07 10.89 9.50
N LEU A 96 -2.23 10.99 8.47
CA LEU A 96 -1.32 9.90 8.11
C LEU A 96 -0.07 9.79 9.02
N MET A 97 0.57 10.93 9.31
CA MET A 97 1.91 10.94 9.90
C MET A 97 1.92 11.17 11.41
N GLU A 98 0.86 11.79 11.94
CA GLU A 98 0.72 12.03 13.37
C GLU A 98 -0.15 10.99 14.06
N ASP A 99 -0.35 9.84 13.44
CA ASP A 99 -0.86 8.67 14.13
C ASP A 99 0.16 8.02 15.08
N ARG A 100 1.33 8.68 15.19
CA ARG A 100 2.28 8.63 16.30
C ARG A 100 2.74 7.22 16.63
N LEU A 101 3.10 6.46 15.61
CA LEU A 101 3.80 5.20 15.79
C LEU A 101 5.19 5.47 16.41
N LEU A 102 5.27 5.46 17.73
CA LEU A 102 6.53 5.49 18.45
C LEU A 102 7.05 4.06 18.56
N SER A 103 8.28 3.88 18.09
CA SER A 103 9.05 2.68 18.38
C SER A 103 9.92 2.93 19.61
N PHE A 104 9.84 2.04 20.61
CA PHE A 104 10.89 1.92 21.64
C PHE A 104 12.15 1.25 21.06
N PHE A 105 12.07 0.80 19.80
CA PHE A 105 13.15 0.22 19.03
C PHE A 105 13.61 1.22 17.95
N PRO A 106 14.80 1.03 17.35
CA PRO A 106 15.25 1.91 16.28
C PRO A 106 14.42 1.78 14.99
N THR A 107 13.60 0.74 14.87
CA THR A 107 12.89 0.37 13.64
C THR A 107 11.54 -0.25 13.97
N ILE A 108 10.50 0.14 13.23
CA ILE A 108 9.28 -0.66 13.05
C ILE A 108 9.45 -1.47 11.78
N ASN A 109 9.19 -2.78 11.85
CA ASN A 109 9.10 -3.62 10.65
C ASN A 109 7.64 -3.94 10.35
N LEU A 110 7.29 -3.90 9.07
CA LEU A 110 5.99 -4.33 8.56
C LEU A 110 6.22 -5.54 7.66
N ASP A 111 5.63 -6.66 8.04
CA ASP A 111 5.69 -7.91 7.29
C ASP A 111 4.36 -8.11 6.57
N PHE A 112 4.41 -8.13 5.23
CA PHE A 112 3.26 -8.40 4.38
C PHE A 112 3.31 -9.84 3.88
N GLU A 113 2.20 -10.55 4.03
CA GLU A 113 2.04 -11.92 3.54
C GLU A 113 0.83 -11.99 2.60
N GLY A 114 0.89 -12.84 1.57
CA GLY A 114 -0.25 -13.11 0.68
C GLY A 114 -0.57 -12.02 -0.35
N LEU A 115 0.36 -11.10 -0.65
CA LEU A 115 0.20 -10.12 -1.74
C LEU A 115 0.12 -10.81 -3.11
N ASP A 116 -0.80 -10.32 -3.95
CA ASP A 116 -0.93 -10.77 -5.34
C ASP A 116 0.12 -10.07 -6.22
N ASN A 117 0.79 -10.84 -7.08
CA ASN A 117 1.77 -10.33 -8.04
C ASN A 117 1.15 -9.79 -9.33
N GLY A 118 -0.18 -9.85 -9.46
CA GLY A 118 -0.95 -9.32 -10.59
C GLY A 118 -0.83 -10.16 -11.86
N LEU A 119 -0.64 -11.48 -11.72
CA LEU A 119 -0.47 -12.45 -12.82
C LEU A 119 -1.59 -13.49 -12.91
#